data_AF-A0A2M7U3R5-F1
#
_entry.id   AF-A0A2M7U3R5-F1
#
_cell.length_a   1.000
_cell.length_b   1.000
_cell.length_c   1.000
_cell.angle_alpha   90.00
_cell.angle_beta   90.00
_cell.angle_gamma   90.00
#
_symmetry.space_group_name_H-M   'P 1'
#
loop_
_entity.id
_entity.type
_entity.pdbx_description
1 polymer ?
#
loop_
_entity_poly.entity_id
_entity_poly.type
_entity_poly.pdbx_seq_one_letter_code
_entity_poly.pdbx_strand_id
1 'polypeptide(L)'
;MEKEAQIQAKSIIHFTIPKFAMPKMRHLLLGLFGVCVIAAILWYMAPYLRNFFAGNIPAISAEFTEKDLTANVGDEFNISMQIAGKAVAFELYLNYDGDIVEYLRDTESNSGFTQVTTGYFIDPLIEEVTDSEDPNSTQKQLHLLIVSQTGQLDAIQFNLAFKALKVGATDFTKDEKSMIAGKNQDGSATYFELPPPAVLFTNVTVVEAEISPTTIPTFTPTPTPSPEPDATLTPTPTITPAATITPTPTVTPTPDPLAKRGDVKLVMNIKLQGVTRKPADAYIRFPAKVILSATNDQYKKEANIIFDAQDNGQWEGKWEIADVPLDLTYTVFIKGQKHLMKKICDANPKEEISGQYTCNEGAVKLVAGENRLDMSNIYLLAGDIPVQDGIINAVDVVYVRNNFGSLSSEKVTRGDLNLDGIVDTQDMVLMLKALEFKYDED
;
A
#
# COMPACT_ATOMS: atom_id res chain seq x y z
N MET A 1 35.06 40.22 11.62
CA MET A 1 35.44 39.77 12.98
C MET A 1 35.84 38.31 12.85
N GLU A 2 37.13 38.11 12.66
CA GLU A 2 37.78 36.85 12.32
C GLU A 2 38.45 36.34 13.60
N LYS A 3 38.18 35.09 14.00
CA LYS A 3 38.85 34.44 15.13
C LYS A 3 39.50 33.16 14.63
N GLU A 4 40.81 33.23 14.46
CA GLU A 4 41.70 32.08 14.30
C GLU A 4 41.77 31.27 15.60
N ALA A 5 41.74 29.94 15.46
CA ALA A 5 41.99 28.98 16.54
C ALA A 5 43.32 28.27 16.28
N GLN A 6 44.29 28.45 17.19
CA GLN A 6 45.55 27.70 17.20
C GLN A 6 45.36 26.33 17.88
N ILE A 7 45.78 25.25 17.22
CA ILE A 7 45.87 23.90 17.78
C ILE A 7 47.35 23.62 18.09
N GLN A 8 47.65 23.34 19.35
CA GLN A 8 48.97 22.87 19.79
C GLN A 8 49.11 21.35 19.65
N ALA A 9 50.20 20.91 19.02
CA ALA A 9 50.62 19.51 18.94
C ALA A 9 51.33 19.06 20.23
N LYS A 10 50.92 17.92 20.80
CA LYS A 10 51.48 17.36 22.04
C LYS A 10 51.95 15.92 21.87
N SER A 11 53.21 15.71 22.25
CA SER A 11 53.87 14.50 22.78
C SER A 11 54.20 13.32 21.85
N ILE A 12 55.50 13.19 21.58
CA ILE A 12 56.18 11.97 21.14
C ILE A 12 56.52 11.14 22.40
N ILE A 13 56.13 9.86 22.44
CA ILE A 13 56.49 8.91 23.52
C ILE A 13 57.68 8.08 23.04
N HIS A 14 58.83 8.19 23.72
CA HIS A 14 59.99 7.32 23.52
C HIS A 14 59.89 6.10 24.43
N PHE A 15 59.85 4.90 23.84
CA PHE A 15 59.80 3.62 24.56
C PHE A 15 61.16 2.91 24.46
N THR A 16 61.88 2.76 25.58
CA THR A 16 63.19 2.09 25.63
C THR A 16 63.03 0.67 26.18
N ILE A 17 63.39 -0.34 25.38
CA ILE A 17 63.21 -1.76 25.74
C ILE A 17 64.48 -2.29 26.46
N PRO A 18 64.37 -2.90 27.65
CA PRO A 18 65.52 -3.47 28.38
C PRO A 18 66.06 -4.77 27.74
N LYS A 19 67.38 -4.95 27.79
CA LYS A 19 68.08 -6.14 27.27
C LYS A 19 67.97 -7.32 28.25
N PHE A 20 67.23 -8.37 27.89
CA PHE A 20 67.18 -9.63 28.63
C PHE A 20 68.21 -10.63 28.09
N ALA A 21 69.05 -11.17 28.98
CA ALA A 21 70.14 -12.10 28.66
C ALA A 21 69.78 -13.55 29.02
N MET A 22 68.97 -14.22 28.19
CA MET A 22 68.86 -15.69 28.17
C MET A 22 68.50 -16.19 26.76
N PRO A 23 69.43 -16.80 26.01
CA PRO A 23 69.24 -17.09 24.57
C PRO A 23 68.15 -18.13 24.29
N LYS A 24 67.91 -19.10 25.19
CA LYS A 24 66.88 -20.13 25.00
C LYS A 24 65.45 -19.61 25.25
N MET A 25 65.27 -18.62 26.12
CA MET A 25 63.95 -18.05 26.42
C MET A 25 63.44 -17.13 25.29
N ARG A 26 64.36 -16.57 24.50
CA ARG A 26 64.04 -15.70 23.36
C ARG A 26 63.27 -16.44 22.27
N HIS A 27 63.62 -17.68 21.97
CA HIS A 27 62.92 -18.47 20.94
C HIS A 27 61.52 -18.90 21.38
N LEU A 28 61.34 -19.23 22.66
CA LEU A 28 60.02 -19.55 23.21
C LEU A 28 59.09 -18.33 23.18
N LEU A 29 59.59 -17.16 23.59
CA LEU A 29 58.81 -15.91 23.57
C LEU A 29 58.44 -15.48 22.14
N LEU A 30 59.35 -15.64 21.17
CA LEU A 30 59.05 -15.37 19.76
C LEU A 30 57.99 -16.34 19.21
N GLY A 31 58.06 -17.63 19.57
CA GLY A 31 57.04 -18.61 19.18
C GLY A 31 55.67 -18.30 19.76
N LEU A 32 55.60 -17.97 21.06
CA LEU A 32 54.35 -17.61 21.74
C LEU A 32 53.75 -16.33 21.14
N PHE A 33 54.58 -15.33 20.86
CA PHE A 33 54.15 -14.10 20.20
C PHE A 33 53.58 -14.38 18.80
N GLY A 34 54.24 -15.25 18.02
CA GLY A 34 53.75 -15.67 16.71
C GLY A 34 52.36 -16.33 16.76
N VAL A 35 52.15 -17.24 17.72
CA VAL A 35 50.84 -17.89 17.92
C VAL A 35 49.77 -16.88 18.34
N CYS A 36 50.09 -15.94 19.24
CA CYS A 36 49.16 -14.88 19.64
C CYS A 36 48.77 -13.96 18.48
N VAL A 37 49.72 -13.60 17.61
CA VAL A 37 49.45 -12.77 16.43
C VAL A 37 48.54 -13.50 15.44
N ILE A 38 48.79 -14.79 15.17
CA ILE A 38 47.93 -15.59 14.28
C ILE A 38 46.52 -15.74 14.86
N ALA A 39 46.41 -16.02 16.17
CA ALA A 39 45.12 -16.11 16.84
C ALA A 39 44.36 -14.77 16.81
N ALA A 40 45.06 -13.64 16.98
CA ALA A 40 44.46 -12.31 16.88
C ALA A 40 44.00 -11.98 15.45
N ILE A 41 44.77 -12.36 14.42
CA ILE A 41 44.38 -12.20 13.02
C ILE A 41 43.14 -13.06 12.71
N LEU A 42 43.12 -14.33 13.14
CA LEU A 42 41.98 -15.21 12.93
C LEU A 42 40.73 -14.73 13.67
N TRP A 43 40.88 -14.24 14.91
CA TRP A 43 39.78 -13.66 15.68
C TRP A 43 39.24 -12.38 15.03
N TYR A 44 40.13 -11.52 14.53
CA TYR A 44 39.77 -10.31 13.79
C TYR A 44 39.09 -10.61 12.46
N MET A 45 39.56 -11.64 11.74
CA MET A 45 39.01 -12.06 10.45
C MET A 45 37.75 -12.92 10.54
N ALA A 46 37.50 -13.62 11.64
CA ALA A 46 36.35 -14.49 11.82
C ALA A 46 34.99 -13.82 11.48
N PRO A 47 34.68 -12.58 11.93
CA PRO A 47 33.44 -11.91 11.52
C PRO A 47 33.40 -11.58 10.02
N TYR A 48 34.52 -11.22 9.41
CA TYR A 48 34.58 -10.94 7.97
C TYR A 48 34.44 -12.20 7.12
N LEU A 49 35.04 -13.32 7.53
CA LEU A 49 34.85 -14.62 6.88
C LEU A 49 33.40 -15.10 7.03
N ARG A 50 32.77 -14.89 8.19
CA ARG A 50 31.34 -15.16 8.36
C ARG A 50 30.49 -14.32 7.41
N ASN A 51 30.79 -13.03 7.24
CA ASN A 51 30.05 -12.16 6.32
C ASN A 51 30.33 -12.48 4.84
N PHE A 52 31.55 -12.92 4.51
CA PHE A 52 31.94 -13.35 3.18
C PHE A 52 31.23 -14.65 2.76
N PHE A 53 31.11 -15.63 3.67
CA PHE A 53 30.37 -16.87 3.42
C PHE A 53 28.85 -16.75 3.64
N ALA A 54 28.38 -15.75 4.38
CA ALA A 54 26.96 -15.37 4.48
C ALA A 54 26.49 -14.52 3.27
N GLY A 55 27.38 -14.21 2.33
CA GLY A 55 27.10 -13.45 1.11
C GLY A 55 26.29 -14.21 0.05
N ASN A 56 25.98 -15.49 0.26
CA ASN A 56 24.93 -16.17 -0.51
C ASN A 56 23.57 -15.84 0.11
N ILE A 57 23.19 -14.57 0.02
CA ILE A 57 21.78 -14.18 0.14
C ILE A 57 21.06 -15.05 -0.90
N PRO A 58 19.93 -15.71 -0.58
CA PRO A 58 19.08 -16.21 -1.64
C PRO A 58 18.71 -14.99 -2.48
N ALA A 59 19.33 -14.87 -3.66
CA ALA A 59 18.96 -13.87 -4.64
C ALA A 59 17.46 -14.04 -4.84
N ILE A 60 16.70 -12.95 -4.71
CA ILE A 60 15.30 -13.01 -5.10
C ILE A 60 15.29 -13.50 -6.55
N SER A 61 14.66 -14.64 -6.80
CA SER A 61 14.52 -15.20 -8.14
C SER A 61 13.07 -15.20 -8.52
N ALA A 62 12.78 -14.93 -9.79
CA ALA A 62 11.48 -15.20 -10.38
C ALA A 62 11.71 -16.11 -11.58
N GLU A 63 10.98 -17.22 -11.61
CA GLU A 63 11.09 -18.25 -12.65
C GLU A 63 9.69 -18.67 -13.09
N PHE A 64 9.48 -18.83 -14.40
CA PHE A 64 8.29 -19.53 -14.91
C PHE A 64 8.45 -21.01 -14.61
N THR A 65 7.40 -21.65 -14.10
CA THR A 65 7.43 -23.07 -13.73
C THR A 65 7.50 -23.96 -14.98
N GLU A 66 6.94 -23.51 -16.10
CA GLU A 66 6.82 -24.26 -17.34
C GLU A 66 7.71 -23.64 -18.42
N LYS A 67 8.57 -24.46 -19.05
CA LYS A 67 9.44 -24.02 -20.16
C LYS A 67 8.80 -24.18 -21.52
N ASP A 68 8.01 -25.23 -21.68
CA ASP A 68 7.31 -25.56 -22.91
C ASP A 68 5.87 -25.95 -22.55
N LEU A 69 4.90 -25.35 -23.23
CA LEU A 69 3.49 -25.62 -23.04
C LEU A 69 2.84 -25.83 -24.40
N THR A 70 1.89 -26.76 -24.48
CA THR A 70 1.09 -27.01 -25.69
C THR A 70 -0.37 -26.78 -25.35
N ALA A 71 -1.03 -25.94 -26.14
CA ALA A 71 -2.46 -25.65 -26.00
C ALA A 71 -3.15 -25.85 -27.36
N ASN A 72 -4.40 -26.30 -27.37
CA ASN A 72 -5.17 -26.32 -28.63
C ASN A 72 -5.77 -24.95 -28.88
N VAL A 73 -5.98 -24.59 -30.16
CA VAL A 73 -6.75 -23.39 -30.51
C VAL A 73 -8.11 -23.42 -29.80
N GLY A 74 -8.42 -22.34 -29.08
CA GLY A 74 -9.64 -22.17 -28.29
C GLY A 74 -9.50 -22.51 -26.81
N ASP A 75 -8.47 -23.27 -26.42
CA ASP A 75 -8.24 -23.64 -25.02
C ASP A 75 -7.75 -22.45 -24.20
N GLU A 76 -8.16 -22.43 -22.94
CA GLU A 76 -7.57 -21.58 -21.91
C GLU A 76 -6.43 -22.35 -21.23
N PHE A 77 -5.33 -21.66 -20.97
CA PHE A 77 -4.17 -22.22 -20.29
C PHE A 77 -3.60 -21.20 -19.31
N ASN A 78 -2.82 -21.69 -18.35
CA ASN A 78 -2.17 -20.86 -17.36
C ASN A 78 -0.66 -20.89 -17.57
N ILE A 79 -0.01 -19.77 -17.28
CA ILE A 79 1.44 -19.70 -17.11
C ILE A 79 1.71 -19.45 -15.64
N SER A 80 2.36 -20.40 -14.97
CA SER A 80 2.75 -20.26 -13.56
C SER A 80 4.10 -19.54 -13.43
N MET A 81 4.17 -18.54 -12.54
CA MET A 81 5.42 -17.93 -12.11
C MET A 81 5.64 -18.16 -10.62
N GLN A 82 6.87 -18.53 -10.26
CA GLN A 82 7.33 -18.68 -8.89
C GLN A 82 8.35 -17.58 -8.57
N ILE A 83 8.10 -16.84 -7.49
CA ILE A 83 9.04 -15.90 -6.91
C ILE A 83 9.60 -16.54 -5.64
N ALA A 84 10.90 -16.74 -5.56
CA ALA A 84 11.59 -17.13 -4.34
C ALA A 84 12.31 -15.92 -3.74
N GLY A 85 12.24 -15.79 -2.41
CA GLY A 85 12.80 -14.66 -1.66
C GLY A 85 11.76 -13.66 -1.19
N LYS A 86 12.20 -12.75 -0.31
CA LYS A 86 11.37 -11.85 0.49
C LYS A 86 10.86 -10.62 -0.30
N ALA A 87 10.03 -10.86 -1.31
CA ALA A 87 9.42 -9.83 -2.16
C ALA A 87 8.20 -9.19 -1.49
N VAL A 88 8.13 -7.86 -1.44
CA VAL A 88 6.96 -7.12 -0.91
C VAL A 88 6.07 -6.54 -2.03
N ALA A 89 6.61 -6.33 -3.22
CA ALA A 89 5.85 -5.98 -4.41
C ALA A 89 6.54 -6.52 -5.66
N PHE A 90 5.78 -6.72 -6.73
CA PHE A 90 6.27 -7.19 -8.01
C PHE A 90 5.61 -6.42 -9.15
N GLU A 91 6.44 -5.83 -10.01
CA GLU A 91 6.02 -5.12 -11.21
C GLU A 91 6.56 -5.89 -12.42
N LEU A 92 5.65 -6.44 -13.22
CA LEU A 92 5.95 -7.29 -14.37
C LEU A 92 5.44 -6.63 -15.64
N TYR A 93 6.30 -6.59 -16.64
CA TYR A 93 5.98 -6.23 -18.02
C TYR A 93 6.30 -7.45 -18.89
N LEU A 94 5.27 -8.14 -19.38
CA LEU A 94 5.37 -9.41 -20.09
C LEU A 94 4.91 -9.25 -21.53
N ASN A 95 5.81 -9.41 -22.49
CA ASN A 95 5.50 -9.34 -23.92
C ASN A 95 5.11 -10.72 -24.46
N TYR A 96 4.12 -10.76 -25.35
CA TYR A 96 3.65 -11.96 -26.04
C TYR A 96 3.03 -11.61 -27.41
N ASP A 97 2.84 -12.60 -28.28
CA ASP A 97 2.20 -12.40 -29.59
C ASP A 97 0.66 -12.46 -29.48
N GLY A 98 0.01 -11.31 -29.61
CA GLY A 98 -1.44 -11.14 -29.50
C GLY A 98 -2.25 -11.80 -30.64
N ASP A 99 -1.61 -12.19 -31.74
CA ASP A 99 -2.27 -12.95 -32.82
C ASP A 99 -2.38 -14.45 -32.49
N ILE A 100 -1.51 -14.95 -31.59
CA ILE A 100 -1.40 -16.37 -31.24
C ILE A 100 -2.14 -16.65 -29.94
N VAL A 101 -2.01 -15.77 -28.95
CA VAL A 101 -2.62 -15.91 -27.61
C VAL A 101 -3.18 -14.58 -27.12
N GLU A 102 -4.21 -14.63 -26.28
CA GLU A 102 -4.84 -13.47 -25.66
C GLU A 102 -4.81 -13.61 -24.14
N TYR A 103 -4.40 -12.57 -23.42
CA TYR A 103 -4.50 -12.56 -21.97
C TYR A 103 -5.96 -12.45 -21.54
N LEU A 104 -6.40 -13.36 -20.67
CA LEU A 104 -7.79 -13.44 -20.21
C LEU A 104 -8.04 -12.39 -19.13
N ARG A 105 -8.27 -11.15 -19.54
CA ARG A 105 -8.91 -10.15 -18.68
C ARG A 105 -10.38 -10.14 -19.04
N ASP A 106 -11.17 -10.89 -18.26
CA ASP A 106 -12.57 -11.09 -18.58
C ASP A 106 -13.26 -9.73 -18.65
N THR A 107 -13.92 -9.45 -19.77
CA THR A 107 -14.55 -8.15 -20.08
C THR A 107 -15.60 -7.69 -19.06
N GLU A 108 -15.90 -8.52 -18.06
CA GLU A 108 -16.91 -8.30 -17.03
C GLU A 108 -16.45 -8.59 -15.59
N SER A 109 -15.21 -8.22 -15.22
CA SER A 109 -14.70 -8.09 -13.82
C SER A 109 -13.81 -9.21 -13.26
N ASN A 110 -13.38 -10.21 -14.05
CA ASN A 110 -12.44 -11.22 -13.55
C ASN A 110 -11.01 -10.94 -14.02
N SER A 111 -10.08 -10.92 -13.07
CA SER A 111 -8.63 -10.83 -13.28
C SER A 111 -8.11 -12.10 -13.96
N GLY A 112 -7.18 -11.96 -14.91
CA GLY A 112 -6.43 -13.10 -15.47
C GLY A 112 -5.33 -13.60 -14.53
N PHE A 113 -5.12 -12.90 -13.42
CA PHE A 113 -4.19 -13.27 -12.37
C PHE A 113 -4.88 -14.09 -11.28
N THR A 114 -4.28 -15.22 -10.91
CA THR A 114 -4.69 -15.99 -9.73
C THR A 114 -3.49 -16.31 -8.86
N GLN A 115 -3.59 -16.07 -7.55
CA GLN A 115 -2.54 -16.45 -6.61
C GLN A 115 -2.73 -17.89 -6.13
N VAL A 116 -1.66 -18.70 -6.20
CA VAL A 116 -1.64 -20.05 -5.62
C VAL A 116 -1.46 -19.94 -4.10
N THR A 117 -0.60 -19.03 -3.66
CA THR A 117 -0.42 -18.72 -2.24
C THR A 117 -1.48 -17.71 -1.79
N THR A 118 -2.62 -18.21 -1.29
CA THR A 118 -3.77 -17.37 -0.92
C THR A 118 -3.43 -16.34 0.16
N GLY A 119 -3.92 -15.10 -0.02
CA GLY A 119 -3.87 -14.04 0.99
C GLY A 119 -2.52 -13.32 1.10
N TYR A 120 -1.57 -13.61 0.21
CA TYR A 120 -0.30 -12.91 0.24
C TYR A 120 -0.33 -11.58 -0.52
N PHE A 121 -0.80 -11.62 -1.77
CA PHE A 121 -0.98 -10.42 -2.58
C PHE A 121 -2.43 -9.94 -2.46
N ILE A 122 -2.62 -8.61 -2.49
CA ILE A 122 -3.92 -8.02 -2.86
C ILE A 122 -4.29 -8.43 -4.30
N ASP A 123 -5.55 -8.25 -4.66
CA ASP A 123 -5.93 -8.19 -6.08
C ASP A 123 -4.99 -7.23 -6.83
N PRO A 124 -4.62 -7.52 -8.08
CA PRO A 124 -3.65 -6.71 -8.81
C PRO A 124 -3.99 -5.22 -8.76
N LEU A 125 -3.02 -4.41 -8.34
CA LEU A 125 -3.18 -2.96 -8.30
C LEU A 125 -3.21 -2.39 -9.71
N ILE A 126 -2.40 -2.96 -10.60
CA ILE A 126 -2.42 -2.70 -12.04
C ILE A 126 -2.43 -4.05 -12.75
N GLU A 127 -3.32 -4.16 -13.73
CA GLU A 127 -3.40 -5.29 -14.64
C GLU A 127 -3.92 -4.73 -15.97
N GLU A 128 -3.03 -4.44 -16.90
CA GLU A 128 -3.39 -3.83 -18.18
C GLU A 128 -2.65 -4.48 -19.33
N VAL A 129 -3.30 -4.55 -20.49
CA VAL A 129 -2.70 -5.02 -21.73
C VAL A 129 -2.59 -3.84 -22.66
N THR A 130 -1.38 -3.55 -23.13
CA THR A 130 -1.11 -2.51 -24.13
C THR A 130 -0.63 -3.16 -25.42
N ASP A 131 -0.99 -2.56 -26.54
CA ASP A 131 -0.41 -2.93 -27.84
C ASP A 131 1.02 -2.37 -27.95
N SER A 132 1.87 -3.05 -28.71
CA SER A 132 3.22 -2.57 -29.04
C SER A 132 3.20 -1.16 -29.66
N GLU A 133 4.24 -0.36 -29.36
CA GLU A 133 4.41 0.97 -29.98
C GLU A 133 4.59 0.91 -31.50
N ASP A 134 5.11 -0.21 -32.03
CA ASP A 134 5.12 -0.47 -33.47
C ASP A 134 3.72 -0.91 -33.95
N PRO A 135 3.02 -0.11 -34.78
CA PRO A 135 1.68 -0.41 -35.25
C PRO A 135 1.60 -1.62 -36.19
N ASN A 136 2.74 -2.13 -36.68
CA ASN A 136 2.79 -3.34 -37.50
C ASN A 136 3.12 -4.60 -36.69
N SER A 137 3.34 -4.44 -35.38
CA SER A 137 3.66 -5.55 -34.49
C SER A 137 2.38 -6.13 -33.91
N THR A 138 2.30 -7.46 -33.90
CA THR A 138 1.24 -8.21 -33.19
C THR A 138 1.58 -8.37 -31.70
N GLN A 139 2.74 -7.87 -31.26
CA GLN A 139 3.17 -7.97 -29.88
C GLN A 139 2.26 -7.13 -28.97
N LYS A 140 1.89 -7.74 -27.86
CA LYS A 140 1.18 -7.09 -26.75
C LYS A 140 2.06 -7.18 -25.50
N GLN A 141 1.88 -6.23 -24.59
CA GLN A 141 2.54 -6.20 -23.29
C GLN A 141 1.51 -6.23 -22.17
N LEU A 142 1.61 -7.23 -21.30
CA LEU A 142 0.90 -7.28 -20.02
C LEU A 142 1.70 -6.53 -18.97
N HIS A 143 1.13 -5.48 -18.40
CA HIS A 143 1.67 -4.78 -17.24
C HIS A 143 0.88 -5.17 -15.99
N LEU A 144 1.57 -5.81 -15.04
CA LEU A 144 1.02 -6.35 -13.81
C LEU A 144 1.78 -5.79 -12.60
N LEU A 145 1.06 -5.17 -11.65
CA LEU A 145 1.61 -4.70 -10.38
C LEU A 145 0.86 -5.34 -9.22
N ILE A 146 1.56 -6.12 -8.41
CA ILE A 146 1.03 -6.81 -7.22
C ILE A 146 1.82 -6.41 -5.97
N VAL A 147 1.13 -6.25 -4.84
CA VAL A 147 1.70 -5.78 -3.56
C VAL A 147 1.27 -6.69 -2.42
N SER A 148 2.18 -7.03 -1.51
CA SER A 148 1.90 -7.92 -0.39
C SER A 148 1.03 -7.25 0.68
N GLN A 149 0.04 -7.98 1.22
CA GLN A 149 -0.74 -7.58 2.39
C GLN A 149 -0.02 -7.87 3.71
N THR A 150 0.63 -9.04 3.80
CA THR A 150 1.07 -9.61 5.09
C THR A 150 2.58 -9.52 5.31
N GLY A 151 3.33 -8.86 4.43
CA GLY A 151 4.76 -8.62 4.60
C GLY A 151 5.62 -9.47 3.67
N GLN A 152 6.43 -10.38 4.22
CA GLN A 152 7.43 -11.13 3.44
C GLN A 152 7.18 -12.64 3.54
N LEU A 153 6.99 -13.29 2.40
CA LEU A 153 7.06 -14.74 2.26
C LEU A 153 8.36 -15.15 1.57
N ASP A 154 8.81 -16.38 1.87
CA ASP A 154 10.03 -16.95 1.30
C ASP A 154 9.83 -17.50 -0.13
N ALA A 155 8.57 -17.82 -0.50
CA ALA A 155 8.22 -18.24 -1.85
C ALA A 155 6.73 -17.94 -2.14
N ILE A 156 6.45 -17.46 -3.34
CA ILE A 156 5.11 -17.15 -3.82
C ILE A 156 4.95 -17.73 -5.21
N GLN A 157 3.77 -18.27 -5.51
CA GLN A 157 3.42 -18.71 -6.85
C GLN A 157 2.08 -18.09 -7.26
N PHE A 158 1.99 -17.67 -8.51
CA PHE A 158 0.77 -17.18 -9.13
C PHE A 158 0.69 -17.64 -10.59
N ASN A 159 -0.50 -17.56 -11.15
CA ASN A 159 -0.80 -17.95 -12.52
C ASN A 159 -1.33 -16.76 -13.30
N LEU A 160 -1.00 -16.74 -14.58
CA LEU A 160 -1.51 -15.81 -15.58
C LEU A 160 -2.30 -16.62 -16.61
N ALA A 161 -3.57 -16.31 -16.78
CA ALA A 161 -4.48 -17.03 -17.67
C ALA A 161 -4.46 -16.44 -19.09
N PHE A 162 -4.36 -17.32 -20.08
CA PHE A 162 -4.35 -16.97 -21.51
C PHE A 162 -5.28 -17.87 -22.29
N LYS A 163 -5.72 -17.39 -23.45
CA LYS A 163 -6.51 -18.15 -24.42
C LYS A 163 -5.72 -18.31 -25.72
N ALA A 164 -5.64 -19.53 -26.23
CA ALA A 164 -5.03 -19.80 -27.51
C ALA A 164 -5.96 -19.38 -28.66
N LEU A 165 -5.52 -18.46 -29.51
CA LEU A 165 -6.32 -17.91 -30.62
C LEU A 165 -6.04 -18.59 -31.96
N LYS A 166 -4.77 -18.88 -32.24
CA LYS A 166 -4.31 -19.30 -33.57
C LYS A 166 -3.12 -20.25 -33.47
N VAL A 167 -3.07 -21.22 -34.38
CA VAL A 167 -1.93 -22.12 -34.54
C VAL A 167 -0.65 -21.30 -34.75
N GLY A 168 0.38 -21.59 -33.95
CA GLY A 168 1.62 -20.84 -33.94
C GLY A 168 2.46 -21.16 -32.72
N ALA A 169 3.60 -20.48 -32.58
CA ALA A 169 4.40 -20.51 -31.37
C ALA A 169 4.67 -19.08 -30.91
N THR A 170 4.52 -18.82 -29.62
CA THR A 170 4.82 -17.52 -29.02
C THR A 170 5.72 -17.70 -27.80
N ASP A 171 6.66 -16.77 -27.64
CA ASP A 171 7.53 -16.69 -26.48
C ASP A 171 7.03 -15.57 -25.55
N PHE A 172 6.89 -15.90 -24.28
CA PHE A 172 6.55 -14.93 -23.25
C PHE A 172 7.84 -14.29 -22.73
N THR A 173 8.09 -13.01 -23.02
CA THR A 173 9.36 -12.36 -22.70
C THR A 173 9.19 -11.24 -21.67
N LYS A 174 10.04 -11.19 -20.64
CA LYS A 174 10.03 -10.06 -19.69
C LYS A 174 10.65 -8.81 -20.30
N ASP A 175 10.09 -7.64 -20.04
CA ASP A 175 10.73 -6.35 -20.30
C ASP A 175 11.79 -6.03 -19.24
N GLU A 176 12.78 -5.20 -19.59
CA GLU A 176 13.82 -4.73 -18.67
C GLU A 176 13.26 -3.87 -17.53
N LYS A 177 12.08 -3.25 -17.72
CA LYS A 177 11.36 -2.51 -16.67
C LYS A 177 10.82 -3.39 -15.54
N SER A 178 10.73 -4.71 -15.74
CA SER A 178 10.21 -5.63 -14.74
C SER A 178 11.12 -5.71 -13.52
N MET A 179 10.56 -5.47 -12.32
CA MET A 179 11.33 -5.35 -11.07
C MET A 179 10.60 -5.96 -9.88
N ILE A 180 11.38 -6.38 -8.87
CA ILE A 180 10.85 -6.83 -7.58
C ILE A 180 11.23 -5.82 -6.50
N ALA A 181 10.26 -5.36 -5.71
CA ALA A 181 10.57 -4.62 -4.49
C ALA A 181 10.64 -5.57 -3.30
N GLY A 182 11.60 -5.36 -2.39
CA GLY A 182 11.79 -6.17 -1.19
C GLY A 182 12.52 -5.41 -0.10
N LYS A 183 12.99 -6.13 0.92
CA LYS A 183 13.92 -5.56 1.91
C LYS A 183 15.32 -6.15 1.76
N ASN A 184 16.33 -5.31 1.90
CA ASN A 184 17.71 -5.71 2.07
C ASN A 184 17.93 -6.40 3.43
N GLN A 185 19.15 -6.94 3.64
CA GLN A 185 19.52 -7.59 4.90
C GLN A 185 19.41 -6.68 6.12
N ASP A 186 19.59 -5.37 5.92
CA ASP A 186 19.46 -4.34 6.96
C ASP A 186 18.00 -3.92 7.21
N GLY A 187 17.04 -4.52 6.49
CA GLY A 187 15.62 -4.19 6.57
C GLY A 187 15.22 -2.96 5.76
N SER A 188 16.15 -2.28 5.07
CA SER A 188 15.84 -1.15 4.19
C SER A 188 15.09 -1.63 2.94
N ALA A 189 14.14 -0.82 2.45
CA ALA A 189 13.43 -1.12 1.22
C ALA A 189 14.38 -0.95 0.02
N THR A 190 14.31 -1.88 -0.94
CA THR A 190 15.11 -1.80 -2.16
C THR A 190 14.38 -2.44 -3.34
N TYR A 191 14.91 -2.21 -4.54
CA TYR A 191 14.49 -2.87 -5.77
C TYR A 191 15.56 -3.87 -6.20
N PHE A 192 15.11 -5.04 -6.59
CA PHE A 192 15.92 -6.10 -7.16
C PHE A 192 15.58 -6.18 -8.64
N GLU A 193 16.60 -6.00 -9.47
CA GLU A 193 16.49 -6.33 -10.88
C GLU A 193 16.26 -7.84 -11.00
N LEU A 194 15.27 -8.22 -11.81
CA LEU A 194 15.13 -9.60 -12.21
C LEU A 194 16.40 -10.01 -12.95
N PRO A 195 16.99 -11.18 -12.63
CA PRO A 195 18.27 -11.59 -13.20
C PRO A 195 18.29 -11.39 -14.73
N PRO A 196 19.42 -10.89 -15.29
CA PRO A 196 19.59 -10.70 -16.73
C PRO A 196 19.23 -11.98 -17.48
N PRO A 197 18.80 -11.88 -18.75
CA PRO A 197 17.93 -12.84 -19.43
C PRO A 197 18.54 -14.24 -19.51
N ALA A 198 18.30 -15.04 -18.48
CA ALA A 198 18.27 -16.48 -18.53
C ALA A 198 16.79 -16.88 -18.41
N VAL A 199 16.03 -16.53 -19.45
CA VAL A 199 14.85 -17.30 -19.88
C VAL A 199 13.76 -17.43 -18.81
N LEU A 200 13.10 -16.31 -18.50
CA LEU A 200 11.67 -16.35 -18.29
C LEU A 200 11.01 -16.45 -19.68
N PHE A 201 11.18 -17.58 -20.38
CA PHE A 201 10.41 -17.89 -21.58
C PHE A 201 9.68 -19.19 -21.30
N THR A 202 8.37 -19.15 -21.49
CA THR A 202 7.62 -20.35 -21.81
C THR A 202 7.34 -20.29 -23.29
N ASN A 203 7.75 -21.31 -24.04
CA ASN A 203 7.33 -21.44 -25.42
C ASN A 203 5.95 -22.09 -25.41
N VAL A 204 4.94 -21.36 -25.86
CA VAL A 204 3.61 -21.91 -26.05
C VAL A 204 3.45 -22.26 -27.51
N THR A 205 3.39 -23.56 -27.79
CA THR A 205 3.01 -24.05 -29.12
C THR A 205 1.50 -24.26 -29.13
N VAL A 206 0.80 -23.44 -29.89
CA VAL A 206 -0.62 -23.61 -30.16
C VAL A 206 -0.78 -24.55 -31.35
N VAL A 207 -1.41 -25.69 -31.11
CA VAL A 207 -1.68 -26.70 -32.14
C VAL A 207 -3.13 -26.62 -32.59
N GLU A 208 -3.40 -27.08 -33.81
CA GLU A 208 -4.77 -27.26 -34.25
C GLU A 208 -5.42 -28.29 -33.33
N ALA A 209 -6.64 -28.02 -32.87
CA ALA A 209 -7.37 -28.94 -32.01
C ALA A 209 -7.41 -30.29 -32.72
N GLU A 210 -6.78 -31.31 -32.13
CA GLU A 210 -6.95 -32.67 -32.62
C GLU A 210 -8.45 -32.95 -32.55
N ILE A 211 -9.09 -32.96 -33.72
CA ILE A 211 -10.41 -33.54 -33.89
C ILE A 211 -10.25 -35.02 -33.61
N SER A 212 -10.18 -35.38 -32.32
CA SER A 212 -10.26 -36.76 -31.87
C SER A 212 -11.44 -37.34 -32.65
N PRO A 213 -11.21 -38.35 -33.51
CA PRO A 213 -12.27 -38.85 -34.37
C PRO A 213 -13.38 -39.27 -33.44
N THR A 214 -14.44 -38.46 -33.38
CA THR A 214 -15.60 -38.74 -32.57
C THR A 214 -16.01 -40.12 -33.04
N THR A 215 -15.75 -41.13 -32.20
CA THR A 215 -16.27 -42.45 -32.44
C THR A 215 -17.76 -42.22 -32.50
N ILE A 216 -18.32 -42.26 -33.72
CA ILE A 216 -19.75 -42.20 -33.92
C ILE A 216 -20.26 -43.29 -32.99
N PRO A 217 -20.99 -42.96 -31.90
CA PRO A 217 -21.47 -43.98 -31.00
C PRO A 217 -22.32 -44.88 -31.87
N THR A 218 -21.83 -46.09 -32.10
CA THR A 218 -22.61 -47.10 -32.78
C THR A 218 -23.76 -47.34 -31.83
N PHE A 219 -24.95 -46.88 -32.18
CA PHE A 219 -26.18 -47.11 -31.43
C PHE A 219 -26.33 -48.62 -31.28
N THR A 220 -25.80 -49.15 -30.20
CA THR A 220 -26.15 -50.47 -29.73
C THR A 220 -27.55 -50.28 -29.15
N PRO A 221 -28.58 -51.02 -29.62
CA PRO A 221 -29.92 -50.87 -29.09
C PRO A 221 -29.87 -51.16 -27.59
N THR A 222 -29.95 -50.09 -26.81
CA THR A 222 -30.02 -50.17 -25.35
C THR A 222 -31.25 -51.01 -25.01
N PRO A 223 -31.11 -52.11 -24.23
CA PRO A 223 -32.28 -52.82 -23.74
C PRO A 223 -33.16 -51.83 -22.99
N THR A 224 -34.43 -51.78 -23.38
CA THR A 224 -35.47 -50.96 -22.77
C THR A 224 -35.37 -51.10 -21.24
N PRO A 225 -35.01 -50.03 -20.50
CA PRO A 225 -34.99 -50.11 -19.06
C PRO A 225 -36.43 -50.35 -18.58
N SER A 226 -36.57 -51.42 -17.80
CA SER A 226 -37.72 -51.67 -16.94
C SER A 226 -38.03 -50.40 -16.15
N PRO A 227 -39.32 -50.05 -15.92
CA PRO A 227 -39.68 -48.88 -15.13
C PRO A 227 -39.06 -49.00 -13.74
N GLU A 228 -38.03 -48.20 -13.51
CA GLU A 228 -37.42 -48.01 -12.19
C GLU A 228 -38.43 -47.21 -11.36
N PRO A 229 -38.70 -47.62 -10.10
CA PRO A 229 -39.73 -47.00 -9.29
C PRO A 229 -39.41 -45.51 -9.11
N ASP A 230 -40.41 -44.70 -9.44
CA ASP A 230 -40.49 -43.26 -9.28
C ASP A 230 -39.98 -42.87 -7.88
N ALA A 231 -38.71 -42.49 -7.81
CA ALA A 231 -38.10 -41.95 -6.60
C ALA A 231 -38.64 -40.54 -6.45
N THR A 232 -39.82 -40.47 -5.82
CA THR A 232 -40.44 -39.25 -5.31
C THR A 232 -39.37 -38.35 -4.71
N LEU A 233 -39.01 -37.30 -5.45
CA LEU A 233 -38.14 -36.24 -4.95
C LEU A 233 -38.84 -35.64 -3.74
N THR A 234 -38.34 -36.00 -2.57
CA THR A 234 -38.78 -35.41 -1.31
C THR A 234 -38.39 -33.93 -1.40
N PRO A 235 -39.34 -32.98 -1.33
CA PRO A 235 -39.03 -31.57 -1.47
C PRO A 235 -38.00 -31.19 -0.40
N THR A 236 -36.82 -30.79 -0.84
CA THR A 236 -35.82 -30.17 0.03
C THR A 236 -36.53 -29.04 0.77
N PRO A 237 -36.54 -29.02 2.12
CA PRO A 237 -37.24 -27.99 2.86
C PRO A 237 -36.67 -26.64 2.43
N THR A 238 -37.51 -25.85 1.75
CA THR A 238 -37.25 -24.46 1.49
C THR A 238 -36.99 -23.83 2.85
N ILE A 239 -35.75 -23.42 3.09
CA ILE A 239 -35.37 -22.72 4.30
C ILE A 239 -36.22 -21.46 4.30
N THR A 240 -37.28 -21.46 5.11
CA THR A 240 -38.13 -20.31 5.30
C THR A 240 -37.20 -19.22 5.81
N PRO A 241 -37.09 -18.06 5.13
CA PRO A 241 -36.21 -16.99 5.58
C PRO A 241 -36.54 -16.73 7.04
N ALA A 242 -35.56 -16.99 7.91
CA ALA A 242 -35.68 -16.72 9.33
C ALA A 242 -36.18 -15.28 9.45
N ALA A 243 -37.30 -15.11 10.17
CA ALA A 243 -37.95 -13.82 10.33
C ALA A 243 -36.86 -12.78 10.60
N THR A 244 -36.72 -11.84 9.66
CA THR A 244 -35.79 -10.74 9.77
C THR A 244 -36.09 -10.09 11.10
N ILE A 245 -35.18 -10.23 12.06
CA ILE A 245 -35.26 -9.56 13.36
C ILE A 245 -35.42 -8.09 13.02
N THR A 246 -36.66 -7.62 13.12
CA THR A 246 -36.98 -6.22 12.96
C THR A 246 -36.15 -5.54 14.04
N PRO A 247 -35.22 -4.64 13.68
CA PRO A 247 -34.38 -4.02 14.68
C PRO A 247 -35.31 -3.42 15.73
N THR A 248 -35.20 -3.92 16.96
CA THR A 248 -35.91 -3.34 18.09
C THR A 248 -35.60 -1.85 18.02
N PRO A 249 -36.61 -0.96 17.95
CA PRO A 249 -36.36 0.46 17.81
C PRO A 249 -35.43 0.85 18.95
N THR A 250 -34.20 1.22 18.60
CA THR A 250 -33.25 1.74 19.58
C THR A 250 -33.92 2.98 20.13
N VAL A 251 -34.36 2.89 21.39
CA VAL A 251 -34.97 4.01 22.08
C VAL A 251 -33.88 5.06 22.16
N THR A 252 -33.96 6.07 21.30
CA THR A 252 -33.12 7.25 21.43
C THR A 252 -33.32 7.76 22.85
N PRO A 253 -32.27 7.81 23.69
CA PRO A 253 -32.42 8.19 25.08
C PRO A 253 -33.16 9.53 25.10
N THR A 254 -34.30 9.55 25.78
CA THR A 254 -35.01 10.81 26.02
C THR A 254 -34.02 11.69 26.78
N PRO A 255 -33.68 12.88 26.25
CA PRO A 255 -32.67 13.72 26.85
C PRO A 255 -33.02 13.96 28.32
N ASP A 256 -32.05 13.78 29.21
CA ASP A 256 -32.22 14.06 30.63
C ASP A 256 -32.70 15.52 30.77
N PRO A 257 -33.92 15.77 31.29
CA PRO A 257 -34.51 17.10 31.36
C PRO A 257 -33.75 18.08 32.28
N LEU A 258 -32.66 17.65 32.93
CA LEU A 258 -31.83 18.51 33.78
C LEU A 258 -30.52 19.01 33.15
N ALA A 259 -30.15 18.57 31.94
CA ALA A 259 -28.91 19.03 31.32
C ALA A 259 -28.98 20.54 30.99
N LYS A 260 -28.00 21.32 31.44
CA LYS A 260 -27.94 22.77 31.16
C LYS A 260 -27.70 22.98 29.66
N ARG A 261 -28.67 23.50 28.93
CA ARG A 261 -28.55 23.75 27.48
C ARG A 261 -28.29 25.20 27.15
N GLY A 262 -27.65 25.46 26.01
CA GLY A 262 -27.51 26.80 25.46
C GLY A 262 -27.02 26.81 24.02
N ASP A 263 -27.14 27.97 23.37
CA ASP A 263 -26.66 28.17 22.01
C ASP A 263 -25.15 28.39 22.02
N VAL A 264 -24.45 27.74 21.11
CA VAL A 264 -22.99 27.71 21.00
C VAL A 264 -22.57 28.18 19.62
N LYS A 265 -21.51 29.00 19.56
CA LYS A 265 -20.81 29.39 18.34
C LYS A 265 -19.38 28.87 18.40
N LEU A 266 -19.05 27.91 17.55
CA LEU A 266 -17.70 27.40 17.38
C LEU A 266 -16.94 28.30 16.39
N VAL A 267 -15.78 28.80 16.80
CA VAL A 267 -14.78 29.44 15.95
C VAL A 267 -13.57 28.53 15.92
N MET A 268 -13.32 27.88 14.78
CA MET A 268 -12.35 26.81 14.64
C MET A 268 -11.20 27.26 13.75
N ASN A 269 -9.97 27.15 14.25
CA ASN A 269 -8.76 27.32 13.43
C ASN A 269 -8.15 25.95 13.14
N ILE A 270 -7.89 25.64 11.88
CA ILE A 270 -7.26 24.37 11.46
C ILE A 270 -6.04 24.64 10.60
N LYS A 271 -5.22 23.60 10.42
CA LYS A 271 -4.08 23.60 9.49
C LYS A 271 -4.14 22.38 8.58
N LEU A 272 -3.97 22.61 7.28
CA LEU A 272 -3.94 21.55 6.28
C LEU A 272 -2.49 21.13 6.04
N GLN A 273 -2.27 19.84 5.80
CA GLN A 273 -0.94 19.33 5.47
C GLN A 273 -0.43 19.98 4.17
N GLY A 274 0.83 20.43 4.14
CA GLY A 274 1.44 21.04 2.95
C GLY A 274 1.08 22.52 2.69
N VAL A 275 0.00 23.03 3.28
CA VAL A 275 -0.43 24.44 3.11
C VAL A 275 0.27 25.33 4.14
N THR A 276 1.37 25.98 3.74
CA THR A 276 2.20 26.79 4.66
C THR A 276 1.97 28.30 4.56
N ARG A 277 1.19 28.74 3.57
CA ARG A 277 0.83 30.13 3.29
C ARG A 277 -0.58 30.17 2.70
N LYS A 278 -1.16 31.37 2.59
CA LYS A 278 -2.44 31.55 1.89
C LYS A 278 -2.35 31.03 0.45
N PRO A 279 -3.24 30.11 0.03
CA PRO A 279 -3.32 29.65 -1.35
C PRO A 279 -3.73 30.75 -2.34
N ALA A 280 -3.70 30.45 -3.63
CA ALA A 280 -4.26 31.32 -4.66
C ALA A 280 -5.77 31.54 -4.45
N ASP A 281 -6.32 32.65 -4.96
CA ASP A 281 -7.72 33.06 -4.76
C ASP A 281 -8.75 31.98 -5.14
N ALA A 282 -8.43 31.11 -6.10
CA ALA A 282 -9.29 29.98 -6.48
C ALA A 282 -9.47 28.94 -5.36
N TYR A 283 -8.54 28.90 -4.39
CA TYR A 283 -8.47 27.90 -3.33
C TYR A 283 -8.55 28.51 -1.93
N ILE A 284 -8.98 29.76 -1.75
CA ILE A 284 -9.06 30.37 -0.40
C ILE A 284 -10.24 29.87 0.44
N ARG A 285 -11.10 29.02 -0.11
CA ARG A 285 -12.27 28.44 0.56
C ARG A 285 -12.17 26.93 0.60
N PHE A 286 -12.26 26.39 1.81
CA PHE A 286 -12.15 24.96 2.08
C PHE A 286 -13.45 24.46 2.70
N PRO A 287 -14.33 23.81 1.92
CA PRO A 287 -15.51 23.16 2.47
C PRO A 287 -15.12 21.86 3.19
N ALA A 288 -15.61 21.69 4.41
CA ALA A 288 -15.40 20.48 5.21
C ALA A 288 -16.66 20.09 5.97
N LYS A 289 -16.87 18.78 6.13
CA LYS A 289 -17.88 18.24 7.04
C LYS A 289 -17.31 18.29 8.46
N VAL A 290 -18.06 18.90 9.37
CA VAL A 290 -17.72 18.98 10.80
C VAL A 290 -18.80 18.26 11.60
N ILE A 291 -18.38 17.40 12.53
CA ILE A 291 -19.26 16.66 13.44
C ILE A 291 -18.87 17.01 14.87
N LEU A 292 -19.85 17.43 15.67
CA LEU A 292 -19.72 17.59 17.11
C LEU A 292 -20.41 16.42 17.79
N SER A 293 -19.67 15.56 18.49
CA SER A 293 -20.21 14.42 19.24
C SER A 293 -19.86 14.54 20.72
N ALA A 294 -20.84 14.37 21.60
CA ALA A 294 -20.59 14.23 23.03
C ALA A 294 -20.07 12.84 23.37
N THR A 295 -19.38 12.71 24.49
CA THR A 295 -18.97 11.41 25.04
C THR A 295 -20.17 10.45 25.14
N ASN A 296 -19.98 9.19 24.74
CA ASN A 296 -21.02 8.15 24.66
C ASN A 296 -22.16 8.42 23.65
N ASP A 297 -21.93 9.28 22.64
CA ASP A 297 -22.89 9.58 21.56
C ASP A 297 -24.26 10.10 22.03
N GLN A 298 -24.34 10.65 23.25
CA GLN A 298 -25.60 11.19 23.80
C GLN A 298 -26.11 12.43 23.05
N TYR A 299 -25.22 13.12 22.36
CA TYR A 299 -25.53 14.28 21.54
C TYR A 299 -24.62 14.27 20.32
N LYS A 300 -25.19 14.46 19.14
CA LYS A 300 -24.45 14.54 17.88
C LYS A 300 -25.07 15.57 16.95
N LYS A 301 -24.24 16.44 16.37
CA LYS A 301 -24.62 17.37 15.29
C LYS A 301 -23.57 17.31 14.21
N GLU A 302 -23.98 17.59 12.98
CA GLU A 302 -23.08 17.72 11.83
C GLU A 302 -23.49 18.88 10.93
N ALA A 303 -22.51 19.48 10.27
CA ALA A 303 -22.72 20.53 9.27
C ALA A 303 -21.58 20.55 8.24
N ASN A 304 -21.87 21.09 7.06
CA ASN A 304 -20.84 21.45 6.08
C ASN A 304 -20.43 22.91 6.33
N ILE A 305 -19.19 23.13 6.73
CA ILE A 305 -18.63 24.43 7.07
C ILE A 305 -17.63 24.84 5.99
N ILE A 306 -17.67 26.11 5.60
CA ILE A 306 -16.65 26.70 4.73
C ILE A 306 -15.62 27.35 5.64
N PHE A 307 -14.35 26.94 5.50
CA PHE A 307 -13.23 27.58 6.15
C PHE A 307 -12.56 28.56 5.19
N ASP A 308 -12.19 29.73 5.69
CA ASP A 308 -11.51 30.78 4.93
C ASP A 308 -10.00 30.79 5.26
N ALA A 309 -9.17 30.78 4.22
CA ALA A 309 -7.71 30.79 4.35
C ALA A 309 -7.18 32.09 4.95
N GLN A 310 -6.25 31.96 5.88
CA GLN A 310 -5.53 33.05 6.54
C GLN A 310 -4.12 33.18 5.95
N ASP A 311 -3.46 34.32 6.18
CA ASP A 311 -2.15 34.64 5.59
C ASP A 311 -1.03 33.67 6.02
N ASN A 312 -1.16 33.06 7.19
CA ASN A 312 -0.20 32.11 7.78
C ASN A 312 -0.44 30.63 7.40
N GLY A 313 -1.31 30.36 6.42
CA GLY A 313 -1.68 28.99 6.01
C GLY A 313 -2.64 28.27 6.97
N GLN A 314 -3.14 28.96 8.00
CA GLN A 314 -4.26 28.47 8.81
C GLN A 314 -5.59 28.79 8.15
N TRP A 315 -6.65 28.17 8.65
CA TRP A 315 -7.99 28.28 8.11
C TRP A 315 -9.00 28.47 9.23
N GLU A 316 -9.85 29.50 9.11
CA GLU A 316 -10.87 29.82 10.12
C GLU A 316 -12.26 29.42 9.63
N GLY A 317 -13.00 28.66 10.43
CA GLY A 317 -14.39 28.26 10.18
C GLY A 317 -15.30 28.63 11.34
N LYS A 318 -16.57 28.96 11.05
CA LYS A 318 -17.57 29.36 12.04
C LYS A 318 -18.83 28.51 11.94
N TRP A 319 -19.33 28.03 13.08
CA TRP A 319 -20.55 27.22 13.15
C TRP A 319 -21.40 27.58 14.36
N GLU A 320 -22.67 27.95 14.14
CA GLU A 320 -23.65 28.23 15.18
C GLU A 320 -24.57 27.01 15.38
N ILE A 321 -24.73 26.59 16.64
CA ILE A 321 -25.43 25.39 17.05
C ILE A 321 -26.38 25.75 18.20
N ALA A 322 -27.67 25.56 18.00
CA ALA A 322 -28.67 25.78 19.04
C ALA A 322 -28.81 24.56 19.97
N ASP A 323 -29.25 24.82 21.20
CA ASP A 323 -29.69 23.79 22.16
C ASP A 323 -28.62 22.71 22.50
N VAL A 324 -27.37 23.13 22.70
CA VAL A 324 -26.24 22.25 23.04
C VAL A 324 -26.19 21.99 24.56
N PRO A 325 -26.09 20.73 25.03
CA PRO A 325 -25.81 20.42 26.43
C PRO A 325 -24.42 20.94 26.87
N LEU A 326 -24.36 21.82 27.86
CA LEU A 326 -23.13 22.49 28.28
C LEU A 326 -22.40 21.78 29.44
N ASP A 327 -22.99 20.71 29.96
CA ASP A 327 -22.46 19.86 31.03
C ASP A 327 -21.71 18.62 30.50
N LEU A 328 -21.70 18.41 29.19
CA LEU A 328 -20.98 17.32 28.53
C LEU A 328 -19.60 17.75 28.03
N THR A 329 -18.74 16.76 27.77
CA THR A 329 -17.51 16.93 26.99
C THR A 329 -17.72 16.42 25.57
N TYR A 330 -16.98 17.02 24.64
CA TYR A 330 -17.17 16.83 23.22
C TYR A 330 -15.89 16.41 22.51
N THR A 331 -16.10 15.77 21.38
CA THR A 331 -15.14 15.49 20.32
C THR A 331 -15.61 16.17 19.04
N VAL A 332 -14.68 16.79 18.32
CA VAL A 332 -14.92 17.40 17.01
C VAL A 332 -14.28 16.50 15.95
N PHE A 333 -15.05 16.13 14.93
CA PHE A 333 -14.53 15.45 13.75
C PHE A 333 -14.54 16.41 12.57
N ILE A 334 -13.45 16.46 11.81
CA ILE A 334 -13.35 17.30 10.61
C ILE A 334 -12.93 16.42 9.43
N LYS A 335 -13.71 16.49 8.34
CA LYS A 335 -13.45 15.78 7.07
C LYS A 335 -13.42 16.78 5.91
N GLY A 336 -12.24 16.95 5.32
CA GLY A 336 -12.05 17.72 4.09
C GLY A 336 -12.33 16.91 2.82
N GLN A 337 -12.42 17.58 1.67
CA GLN A 337 -12.70 16.95 0.38
C GLN A 337 -11.60 16.01 -0.17
N LYS A 338 -10.40 16.11 0.37
CA LYS A 338 -9.21 15.32 -0.04
C LYS A 338 -8.40 14.84 1.15
N HIS A 339 -9.00 14.92 2.33
CA HIS A 339 -8.30 14.77 3.59
C HIS A 339 -8.94 13.66 4.38
N LEU A 340 -8.15 12.97 5.20
CA LEU A 340 -8.71 11.99 6.13
C LEU A 340 -9.53 12.68 7.22
N MET A 341 -10.53 11.96 7.75
CA MET A 341 -11.31 12.44 8.88
C MET A 341 -10.43 12.47 10.11
N LYS A 342 -10.32 13.62 10.78
CA LYS A 342 -9.58 13.74 12.04
C LYS A 342 -10.53 13.88 13.22
N LYS A 343 -10.37 13.02 14.22
CA LYS A 343 -11.00 13.10 15.54
C LYS A 343 -10.17 14.02 16.44
N ILE A 344 -10.79 15.03 17.06
CA ILE A 344 -10.12 16.07 17.85
C ILE A 344 -10.85 16.25 19.17
N CYS A 345 -10.13 16.11 20.28
CA CYS A 345 -10.75 16.06 21.60
C CYS A 345 -10.33 17.19 22.53
N ASP A 346 -9.34 17.97 22.14
CA ASP A 346 -8.86 19.11 22.90
C ASP A 346 -9.27 20.40 22.19
N ALA A 347 -9.51 21.46 22.95
CA ALA A 347 -9.73 22.79 22.38
C ALA A 347 -8.44 23.40 21.78
N ASN A 348 -7.28 22.90 22.22
CA ASN A 348 -5.95 23.33 21.78
C ASN A 348 -5.04 22.11 21.64
N PRO A 349 -5.34 21.17 20.72
CA PRO A 349 -4.56 19.95 20.55
C PRO A 349 -3.12 20.30 20.17
N LYS A 350 -2.19 19.39 20.44
CA LYS A 350 -0.78 19.52 20.07
C LYS A 350 -0.29 18.17 19.58
N GLU A 351 0.55 18.18 18.55
CA GLU A 351 1.30 17.00 18.12
C GLU A 351 2.80 17.23 18.31
N GLU A 352 3.50 16.23 18.82
CA GLU A 352 4.98 16.27 18.90
C GLU A 352 5.60 15.98 17.54
N ILE A 353 4.94 15.11 16.77
CA ILE A 353 5.32 14.69 15.43
C ILE A 353 4.14 15.02 14.51
N SER A 354 4.45 15.70 13.41
CA SER A 354 3.47 16.11 12.39
C SER A 354 2.58 14.93 11.97
N GLY A 355 1.27 15.03 12.15
CA GLY A 355 0.29 14.02 11.76
C GLY A 355 -0.11 13.03 12.86
N GLN A 356 0.69 12.90 13.94
CA GLN A 356 0.52 11.88 14.99
C GLN A 356 -0.42 12.29 16.13
N TYR A 357 -1.21 13.36 16.01
CA TYR A 357 -2.22 13.61 17.02
C TYR A 357 -3.20 12.43 17.13
N THR A 358 -3.28 11.84 18.31
CA THR A 358 -4.25 10.81 18.68
C THR A 358 -5.13 11.32 19.81
N CYS A 359 -6.34 10.77 19.91
CA CYS A 359 -7.21 11.04 21.04
C CYS A 359 -8.12 9.84 21.37
N ASN A 360 -8.10 9.50 22.66
CA ASN A 360 -8.99 8.50 23.24
C ASN A 360 -10.39 9.09 23.55
N GLU A 361 -10.47 10.14 24.38
CA GLU A 361 -11.74 10.65 24.93
C GLU A 361 -11.93 12.16 24.68
N GLY A 362 -13.17 12.56 24.38
CA GLY A 362 -13.54 13.96 24.19
C GLY A 362 -13.37 14.80 25.46
N ALA A 363 -12.55 15.84 25.39
CA ALA A 363 -12.27 16.78 26.49
C ALA A 363 -12.68 18.23 26.17
N VAL A 364 -13.29 18.49 25.02
CA VAL A 364 -13.76 19.84 24.65
C VAL A 364 -14.96 20.20 25.52
N LYS A 365 -14.81 21.22 26.37
CA LYS A 365 -15.89 21.79 27.16
C LYS A 365 -16.46 23.01 26.47
N LEU A 366 -17.78 23.04 26.31
CA LEU A 366 -18.47 24.15 25.65
C LEU A 366 -19.17 25.04 26.68
N VAL A 367 -19.15 26.35 26.41
CA VAL A 367 -19.94 27.36 27.13
C VAL A 367 -20.98 27.97 26.19
N ALA A 368 -22.05 28.54 26.73
CA ALA A 368 -23.00 29.31 25.91
C ALA A 368 -22.27 30.49 25.23
N GLY A 369 -22.59 30.76 23.97
CA GLY A 369 -21.95 31.80 23.16
C GLY A 369 -20.69 31.31 22.45
N GLU A 370 -19.68 32.17 22.35
CA GLU A 370 -18.49 31.92 21.52
C GLU A 370 -17.49 30.99 22.20
N ASN A 371 -17.07 29.94 21.48
CA ASN A 371 -16.05 28.98 21.87
C ASN A 371 -14.97 28.97 20.79
N ARG A 372 -13.73 29.30 21.17
CA ARG A 372 -12.58 29.30 20.26
C ARG A 372 -11.82 28.00 20.41
N LEU A 373 -11.74 27.25 19.32
CA LEU A 373 -11.03 25.98 19.24
C LEU A 373 -9.83 26.17 18.29
N ASP A 374 -8.63 26.25 18.85
CA ASP A 374 -7.41 26.42 18.07
C ASP A 374 -6.74 25.06 17.81
N MET A 375 -7.12 24.45 16.70
CA MET A 375 -6.61 23.17 16.24
C MET A 375 -5.46 23.35 15.24
N SER A 376 -4.86 24.54 15.15
CA SER A 376 -3.81 24.84 14.17
C SER A 376 -2.45 24.21 14.48
N ASN A 377 -2.29 23.63 15.67
CA ASN A 377 -1.09 22.91 16.09
C ASN A 377 -1.12 21.41 15.73
N ILE A 378 -2.11 20.98 14.95
CA ILE A 378 -2.18 19.63 14.37
C ILE A 378 -2.51 19.73 12.87
N TYR A 379 -2.06 18.77 12.07
CA TYR A 379 -2.39 18.73 10.64
C TYR A 379 -3.62 17.87 10.35
N LEU A 380 -4.47 18.37 9.45
CA LEU A 380 -5.41 17.54 8.71
C LEU A 380 -4.66 16.90 7.54
N LEU A 381 -4.51 15.57 7.58
CA LEU A 381 -3.72 14.81 6.59
C LEU A 381 -4.46 14.69 5.27
N ALA A 382 -3.75 14.93 4.17
CA ALA A 382 -4.28 14.85 2.80
C ALA A 382 -4.01 13.47 2.19
N GLY A 383 -4.82 13.07 1.20
CA GLY A 383 -4.57 11.89 0.38
C GLY A 383 -5.75 10.92 0.19
N ASP A 384 -6.91 11.16 0.81
CA ASP A 384 -8.12 10.32 0.65
C ASP A 384 -8.89 10.74 -0.63
N ILE A 385 -8.48 10.20 -1.78
CA ILE A 385 -8.89 10.51 -3.16
C ILE A 385 -8.74 9.29 -4.10
N PRO A 386 -9.53 9.14 -5.19
CA PRO A 386 -10.56 10.03 -5.68
C PRO A 386 -11.92 9.78 -5.01
N VAL A 387 -12.11 8.59 -4.45
CA VAL A 387 -13.29 8.19 -3.70
C VAL A 387 -12.93 8.37 -2.23
N GLN A 388 -13.65 9.24 -1.53
CA GLN A 388 -13.44 9.44 -0.09
C GLN A 388 -14.03 8.27 0.69
N ASP A 389 -13.26 7.20 0.84
CA ASP A 389 -13.63 6.03 1.63
C ASP A 389 -13.04 6.09 3.04
N GLY A 390 -12.22 7.10 3.34
CA GLY A 390 -11.60 7.30 4.64
C GLY A 390 -10.31 6.50 4.81
N ILE A 391 -9.75 5.94 3.74
CA ILE A 391 -8.51 5.18 3.74
C ILE A 391 -7.61 5.75 2.65
N ILE A 392 -6.35 6.05 2.99
CA ILE A 392 -5.34 6.31 1.97
C ILE A 392 -4.71 4.98 1.62
N ASN A 393 -4.84 4.57 0.37
CA ASN A 393 -4.31 3.33 -0.15
C ASN A 393 -3.63 3.55 -1.51
N ALA A 394 -3.30 2.46 -2.19
CA ALA A 394 -2.54 2.53 -3.42
C ALA A 394 -3.33 3.13 -4.60
N VAL A 395 -4.67 3.09 -4.57
CA VAL A 395 -5.53 3.74 -5.58
C VAL A 395 -5.35 5.25 -5.54
N ASP A 396 -5.28 5.85 -4.35
CA ASP A 396 -5.03 7.28 -4.16
C ASP A 396 -3.64 7.66 -4.69
N VAL A 397 -2.64 6.84 -4.35
CA VAL A 397 -1.25 7.00 -4.80
C VAL A 397 -1.13 7.00 -6.32
N VAL A 398 -1.77 6.03 -6.97
CA VAL A 398 -1.80 5.92 -8.43
C VAL A 398 -2.51 7.12 -9.05
N TYR A 399 -3.59 7.64 -8.43
CA TYR A 399 -4.29 8.80 -8.94
C TYR A 399 -3.37 10.03 -9.03
N VAL A 400 -2.65 10.39 -7.96
CA VAL A 400 -1.76 11.57 -7.98
C VAL A 400 -0.63 11.34 -9.00
N ARG A 401 0.00 10.16 -8.97
CA ARG A 401 1.09 9.80 -9.89
C ARG A 401 0.69 9.93 -11.36
N ASN A 402 -0.48 9.40 -11.73
CA ASN A 402 -0.98 9.41 -13.11
C ASN A 402 -1.39 10.80 -13.60
N ASN A 403 -1.43 11.80 -12.71
CA ASN A 403 -1.84 13.16 -13.02
C ASN A 403 -0.74 14.20 -12.78
N PHE A 404 0.51 13.78 -12.59
CA PHE A 404 1.66 14.69 -12.49
C PHE A 404 1.74 15.66 -13.68
N GLY A 405 1.98 16.93 -13.37
CA GLY A 405 2.05 18.01 -14.35
C GLY A 405 0.73 18.34 -15.04
N SER A 406 -0.38 17.72 -14.63
CA SER A 406 -1.67 18.02 -15.23
C SER A 406 -2.12 19.43 -14.88
N LEU A 407 -2.55 20.18 -15.89
CA LEU A 407 -3.19 21.50 -15.75
C LEU A 407 -4.70 21.43 -15.95
N SER A 408 -5.25 20.21 -16.11
CA SER A 408 -6.70 20.05 -16.24
C SER A 408 -7.36 20.44 -14.92
N SER A 409 -8.32 21.36 -14.97
CA SER A 409 -9.03 21.84 -13.79
C SER A 409 -9.63 20.70 -12.97
N GLU A 410 -10.14 19.63 -13.60
CA GLU A 410 -10.70 18.47 -12.89
C GLU A 410 -9.61 17.70 -12.13
N LYS A 411 -8.47 17.46 -12.79
CA LYS A 411 -7.35 16.70 -12.22
C LYS A 411 -6.68 17.48 -11.10
N VAL A 412 -6.44 18.78 -11.29
CA VAL A 412 -5.89 19.68 -10.26
C VAL A 412 -6.85 19.80 -9.08
N THR A 413 -8.14 20.07 -9.34
CA THR A 413 -9.15 20.18 -8.26
C THR A 413 -9.23 18.92 -7.40
N ARG A 414 -8.75 17.76 -7.87
CA ARG A 414 -8.69 16.53 -7.08
C ARG A 414 -7.30 16.18 -6.56
N GLY A 415 -6.25 16.28 -7.38
CA GLY A 415 -4.90 15.78 -7.08
C GLY A 415 -3.95 16.79 -6.43
N ASP A 416 -4.25 18.09 -6.50
CA ASP A 416 -3.46 19.14 -5.85
C ASP A 416 -3.79 19.18 -4.35
N LEU A 417 -2.96 18.55 -3.55
CA LEU A 417 -3.15 18.36 -2.12
C LEU A 417 -2.65 19.57 -1.32
N ASN A 418 -1.64 20.29 -1.83
CA ASN A 418 -1.06 21.47 -1.17
C ASN A 418 -1.70 22.81 -1.59
N LEU A 419 -2.63 22.77 -2.55
CA LEU A 419 -3.40 23.89 -3.11
C LEU A 419 -2.53 24.95 -3.80
N ASP A 420 -1.44 24.55 -4.44
CA ASP A 420 -0.54 25.44 -5.20
C ASP A 420 -0.91 25.60 -6.69
N GLY A 421 -1.92 24.85 -7.15
CA GLY A 421 -2.47 24.89 -8.49
C GLY A 421 -1.89 23.87 -9.46
N ILE A 422 -0.99 23.00 -9.02
CA ILE A 422 -0.35 21.96 -9.84
C ILE A 422 -0.42 20.62 -9.09
N VAL A 423 -0.50 19.51 -9.84
CA VAL A 423 -0.30 18.17 -9.25
C VAL A 423 1.13 17.75 -9.52
N ASP A 424 1.97 17.62 -8.50
CA ASP A 424 3.39 17.30 -8.65
C ASP A 424 3.92 16.34 -7.57
N THR A 425 5.25 16.22 -7.50
CA THR A 425 5.92 15.33 -6.55
C THR A 425 5.74 15.76 -5.10
N GLN A 426 5.42 17.02 -4.82
CA GLN A 426 5.12 17.50 -3.47
C GLN A 426 3.82 16.88 -2.96
N ASP A 427 2.77 16.83 -3.79
CA ASP A 427 1.50 16.18 -3.43
C ASP A 427 1.69 14.70 -3.11
N MET A 428 2.51 14.03 -3.92
CA MET A 428 2.87 12.64 -3.68
C MET A 428 3.58 12.47 -2.33
N VAL A 429 4.52 13.36 -1.99
CA VAL A 429 5.20 13.33 -0.69
C VAL A 429 4.22 13.53 0.47
N LEU A 430 3.22 14.40 0.33
CA LEU A 430 2.18 14.60 1.37
C LEU A 430 1.40 13.31 1.62
N MET A 431 1.00 12.63 0.56
CA MET A 431 0.25 11.37 0.63
C MET A 431 1.09 10.22 1.17
N LEU A 432 2.34 10.08 0.72
CA LEU A 432 3.29 9.11 1.29
C LEU A 432 3.51 9.35 2.78
N LYS A 433 3.57 10.61 3.20
CA LYS A 433 3.63 10.96 4.62
C LYS A 433 2.35 10.59 5.37
N ALA A 434 1.18 10.76 4.75
CA ALA A 434 -0.07 10.36 5.36
C ALA A 434 -0.21 8.83 5.51
N LEU A 435 0.38 8.06 4.59
CA LEU A 435 0.49 6.59 4.65
C LEU A 435 1.41 6.06 5.76
N GLU A 436 2.33 6.88 6.28
CA GLU A 436 3.16 6.50 7.44
C GLU A 436 2.33 6.34 8.72
N PHE A 437 1.11 6.89 8.75
CA PHE A 437 0.20 6.80 9.89
C PHE A 437 -0.80 5.67 9.64
N LYS A 438 -0.71 4.63 10.48
CA LYS A 438 -1.68 3.54 10.53
C LYS A 438 -2.93 3.99 11.29
N TYR A 439 -4.09 3.89 10.64
CA TYR A 439 -5.38 4.28 11.21
C TYR A 439 -6.11 3.13 11.90
N ASP A 440 -5.56 1.92 11.79
CA ASP A 440 -6.05 0.67 12.35
C ASP A 440 -5.92 0.57 13.89
N GLU A 441 -5.52 1.65 14.58
CA GLU A 441 -5.28 1.64 16.03
C GLU A 441 -6.24 2.48 16.91
N ASP A 442 -7.22 3.25 16.37
CA ASP A 442 -8.18 4.03 17.20
C ASP A 442 -9.66 3.99 16.73
#